data_AF-A0A844G9J6-F1
#
_entry.id   AF-A0A844G9J6-F1
#
_cell.length_a   1.000
_cell.length_b   1.000
_cell.length_c   1.000
_cell.angle_alpha   90.00
_cell.angle_beta   90.00
_cell.angle_gamma   90.00
#
_symmetry.space_group_name_H-M   'P 1'
#
loop_
_entity.id
_entity.type
_entity.pdbx_description
1 polymer ?
#
loop_
_entity_poly.entity_id
_entity_poly.type
_entity_poly.pdbx_seq_one_letter_code
_entity_poly.pdbx_strand_id
1 'polypeptide(L)' 'MPTAAPLPARSSSWRVALGLRSIAEGVENQQVQAILQSMGCDEVQGYAIARPMPAAAFADFVTNHVETSCVC' A
#
# COMPACT_ATOMS: atom_id res chain seq x y z
N MET A 1 -26.93 -13.29 10.03
CA MET A 1 -26.04 -12.69 11.06
C MET A 1 -24.62 -12.80 10.53
N PRO A 2 -23.97 -11.73 10.03
CA PRO A 2 -22.55 -11.83 9.71
C PRO A 2 -21.76 -11.82 11.02
N THR A 3 -20.81 -12.74 11.12
CA THR A 3 -20.00 -13.04 12.29
C THR A 3 -19.00 -11.93 12.59
N ALA A 4 -18.67 -11.77 13.88
CA ALA A 4 -17.76 -10.76 14.42
C ALA A 4 -16.43 -10.63 13.68
N ALA A 5 -16.18 -9.47 13.07
CA ALA A 5 -14.84 -9.05 12.67
C ALA A 5 -14.14 -8.36 13.85
N PRO A 6 -12.87 -8.69 14.16
CA PRO A 6 -12.15 -8.07 15.26
C PRO A 6 -11.96 -6.57 14.98
N LEU A 7 -12.09 -5.76 16.03
CA LEU A 7 -12.18 -4.29 16.00
C LEU A 7 -11.19 -3.64 15.02
N PRO A 8 -11.65 -2.93 13.95
CA PRO A 8 -10.75 -2.12 13.16
C PRO A 8 -10.67 -0.71 13.74
N ALA A 9 -9.46 -0.16 13.76
CA ALA A 9 -9.24 1.27 13.93
C ALA A 9 -10.21 2.04 13.03
N ARG A 10 -10.89 3.04 13.62
CA ARG A 10 -12.16 3.63 13.17
C ARG A 10 -12.21 4.25 11.77
N SER A 11 -11.08 4.33 11.06
CA SER A 11 -10.95 5.02 9.78
C SER A 11 -10.77 4.11 8.56
N SER A 12 -10.76 2.78 8.66
CA SER A 12 -10.63 1.92 7.46
C SER A 12 -11.97 1.38 6.94
N SER A 13 -12.99 1.25 7.78
CA SER A 13 -14.31 0.70 7.43
C SER A 13 -15.10 1.55 6.41
N TRP A 14 -14.99 2.88 6.50
CA TRP A 14 -15.70 3.78 5.58
C TRP A 14 -15.28 3.58 4.13
N ARG A 15 -14.01 3.23 3.90
CA ARG A 15 -13.47 2.98 2.58
C ARG A 15 -14.22 1.85 1.88
N VAL A 16 -14.42 0.73 2.59
CA VAL A 16 -15.17 -0.43 2.07
C VAL A 16 -16.62 -0.05 1.82
N ALA A 17 -17.24 0.68 2.75
CA ALA A 17 -18.62 1.15 2.58
C ALA A 17 -18.80 2.11 1.39
N LEU A 18 -17.77 2.89 1.04
CA LEU A 18 -17.75 3.80 -0.11
C LEU A 18 -17.15 3.18 -1.39
N GLY A 19 -16.68 1.93 -1.34
CA GLY A 19 -16.02 1.28 -2.49
C GLY A 19 -14.72 1.96 -2.93
N LEU A 20 -13.94 2.50 -2.00
CA LEU A 20 -12.69 3.21 -2.27
C LEU A 20 -11.46 2.34 -2.01
N ARG A 21 -10.28 2.84 -2.42
CA ARG A 21 -8.96 2.29 -2.06
C ARG A 21 -8.21 3.28 -1.18
N SER A 22 -7.40 2.80 -0.23
CA SER A 22 -6.47 3.63 0.52
C SER A 22 -5.06 3.46 0.03
N ILE A 23 -4.33 4.56 0.05
CA ILE A 23 -2.89 4.60 -0.05
C ILE A 23 -2.29 5.09 1.28
N ALA A 24 -1.24 4.43 1.75
CA ALA A 24 -0.41 4.93 2.84
C ALA A 24 0.84 5.59 2.26
N GLU A 25 1.00 6.88 2.53
CA GLU A 25 2.12 7.69 2.03
C GLU A 25 3.23 7.84 3.07
N GLY A 26 4.48 7.99 2.60
CA GLY A 26 5.65 8.16 3.46
C GLY A 26 6.20 6.85 4.05
N VAL A 27 5.95 5.70 3.41
CA VAL A 27 6.47 4.41 3.88
C VAL A 27 7.95 4.28 3.53
N GLU A 28 8.83 4.32 4.53
CA GLU A 28 10.29 4.29 4.32
C GLU A 28 10.93 2.93 4.61
N ASN A 29 10.20 2.00 5.24
CA ASN A 29 10.70 0.69 5.67
C ASN A 29 9.73 -0.45 5.32
N GLN A 30 10.27 -1.58 4.84
CA GLN A 30 9.54 -2.82 4.54
C GLN A 30 8.75 -3.38 5.74
N GLN A 31 9.24 -3.19 6.97
CA GLN A 31 8.53 -3.61 8.18
C GLN A 31 7.22 -2.80 8.37
N VAL A 32 7.26 -1.50 8.06
CA VAL A 32 6.07 -0.63 8.12
C VAL A 32 5.09 -0.99 7.00
N GLN A 33 5.58 -1.29 5.80
CA GLN A 33 4.76 -1.81 4.71
C GLN A 33 4.00 -3.08 5.13
N ALA A 34 4.68 -4.07 5.71
CA ALA A 34 4.04 -5.31 6.16
C ALA A 34 2.94 -5.08 7.21
N ILE A 35 3.15 -4.14 8.13
CA ILE A 35 2.13 -3.76 9.12
C ILE A 35 0.93 -3.11 8.42
N LEU A 36 1.15 -2.17 7.50
CA LEU A 36 0.08 -1.48 6.76
C LEU A 36 -0.75 -2.45 5.92
N GLN A 37 -0.10 -3.42 5.28
CA GLN A 37 -0.78 -4.51 4.57
C GLN A 37 -1.65 -5.34 5.52
N SER A 38 -1.14 -5.68 6.72
CA SER A 38 -1.92 -6.42 7.73
C SER A 38 -3.13 -5.63 8.27
N MET A 39 -3.08 -4.30 8.21
CA MET A 39 -4.19 -3.41 8.58
C MET A 39 -5.22 -3.21 7.46
N GLY A 40 -5.01 -3.84 6.30
CA GLY A 40 -5.88 -3.71 5.13
C GLY A 40 -5.67 -2.39 4.39
N CYS A 41 -4.44 -1.89 4.29
CA CYS A 41 -4.10 -0.82 3.35
C CYS A 41 -3.87 -1.43 1.95
N ASP A 42 -4.47 -0.84 0.92
CA ASP A 42 -4.41 -1.39 -0.45
C ASP A 42 -3.09 -1.04 -1.15
N GLU A 43 -2.64 0.20 -1.01
CA GLU A 43 -1.44 0.69 -1.70
C GLU A 43 -0.50 1.41 -0.73
N VAL A 44 0.80 1.44 -1.08
CA VAL A 44 1.82 2.17 -0.33
C VAL A 44 2.66 3.04 -1.24
N GLN A 45 3.05 4.22 -0.76
CA GLN A 45 3.99 5.11 -1.41
C GLN A 45 5.07 5.55 -0.42
N GLY A 46 6.32 5.47 -0.83
CA GLY A 46 7.45 6.00 -0.06
C GLY A 46 8.77 5.35 -0.43
N TYR A 47 9.83 5.69 0.31
CA TYR A 47 11.19 5.25 0.02
C TYR A 47 11.42 3.75 0.20
N ALA A 48 10.51 3.03 0.88
CA ALA A 48 10.50 1.58 0.91
C ALA A 48 10.29 0.97 -0.49
N ILE A 49 9.61 1.70 -1.37
CA ILE A 49 9.33 1.31 -2.76
C ILE A 49 10.37 1.96 -3.69
N ALA A 50 10.41 3.29 -3.70
CA ALA A 50 11.34 4.06 -4.53
C ALA A 50 11.46 5.49 -4.02
N ARG A 51 12.59 6.14 -4.32
CA ARG A 51 12.69 7.60 -4.22
C ARG A 51 12.05 8.26 -5.45
N PRO A 52 11.55 9.50 -5.32
CA PRO A 52 11.18 10.32 -6.47
C PRO A 52 12.32 10.35 -7.49
N MET A 53 11.97 10.15 -8.75
CA MET A 53 12.93 10.07 -9.85
C MET A 53 12.44 10.88 -11.05
N PRO A 54 13.35 11.36 -11.92
CA PRO A 54 12.97 11.96 -13.18
C PRO A 54 12.21 10.96 -14.06
N ALA A 55 11.33 11.46 -14.94
CA ALA A 55 10.55 10.61 -15.85
C ALA A 55 11.41 9.68 -16.72
N ALA A 56 12.60 10.14 -17.14
CA ALA A 56 13.53 9.33 -17.91
C ALA A 56 14.03 8.07 -17.18
N ALA A 57 14.10 8.10 -15.84
CA ALA A 57 14.54 6.97 -15.02
C ALA A 57 13.39 6.01 -14.66
N PHE A 58 12.13 6.41 -14.87
CA PHE A 58 10.97 5.62 -14.49
C PHE A 58 10.82 4.35 -15.32
N ALA A 59 11.07 4.42 -16.63
CA ALA A 59 10.96 3.26 -17.52
C ALA A 59 11.94 2.15 -17.10
N ASP A 60 13.17 2.51 -16.76
CA ASP A 60 14.18 1.58 -16.26
C ASP A 60 13.78 1.01 -14.90
N PHE A 61 13.27 1.85 -14.00
CA PHE A 61 12.77 1.42 -12.69
C PHE A 61 11.66 0.37 -12.83
N VAL A 62 10.63 0.64 -13.63
CA VAL A 62 9.51 -0.29 -13.80
C VAL A 62 9.99 -1.58 -14.46
N THR A 63 10.81 -1.51 -15.51
CA THR A 63 11.31 -2.69 -16.23
C THR A 63 12.13 -3.61 -15.33
N ASN A 64 12.93 -3.05 -14.42
CA ASN A 64 13.78 -3.83 -13.50
C ASN A 64 13.04 -4.34 -12.26
N HIS A 65 11.80 -3.90 -12.03
CA HIS A 65 11.01 -4.24 -10.84
C HIS A 65 9.66 -4.90 -11.14
N VAL A 66 9.49 -5.47 -12.35
CA VAL A 66 8.28 -6.23 -12.75
C VAL A 66 8.15 -7.56 -11.99
N GLU A 67 9.26 -8.13 -11.47
CA GLU A 67 9.29 -9.43 -10.79
C GLU A 67 9.84 -9.36 -9.36
N THR A 68 9.15 -8.67 -8.45
CA THR A 68 9.19 -9.01 -7.02
C THR A 68 7.93 -8.49 -6.33
N SER A 69 6.89 -9.33 -6.25
CA SER A 69 5.79 -9.22 -5.27
C SER A 69 5.21 -7.81 -5.04
N CYS A 70 4.95 -7.03 -6.08
CA CYS A 70 3.99 -5.94 -6.00
C CYS A 70 2.67 -6.45 -6.58
N VAL A 71 1.94 -7.24 -5.78
CA VAL A 71 0.50 -7.37 -5.99
C VAL A 71 -0.09 -6.11 -5.37
N CYS A 72 -0.49 -5.16 -6.22
CA CYS A 72 -1.46 -4.14 -5.87
C CYS A 72 -2.81 -4.78 -5.54
#